data_AF-A0A970LCL9-F1
#
_entry.id   AF-A0A970LCL9-F1
#
_cell.length_a   1.000
_cell.length_b   1.000
_cell.length_c   1.000
_cell.angle_alpha   90.00
_cell.angle_beta   90.00
_cell.angle_gamma   90.00
#
_symmetry.space_group_name_H-M   'P 1'
#
loop_
_entity.id
_entity.type
_entity.pdbx_description
1 polymer ?
#
loop_
_entity_poly.entity_id
_entity_poly.type
_entity_poly.pdbx_seq_one_letter_code
_entity_poly.pdbx_strand_id
1 'polypeptide(L)' 'VGDVGKKGAGVLRDKPNIKWNKDRGKDTENSPWYHLFGGDRINDHHLTLEEKKKAREDEVKFS' A
#
# COMPACT_ATOMS: atom_id res chain seq x y z
N VAL A 1 -9.43 30.79 -20.06
CA VAL A 1 -9.23 29.79 -18.98
C VAL A 1 -10.53 29.75 -18.20
N GLY A 2 -11.23 28.62 -18.17
CA GLY A 2 -12.53 28.50 -17.51
C GLY A 2 -12.38 28.57 -15.99
N ASP A 3 -13.20 29.42 -15.37
CA ASP A 3 -13.29 29.58 -13.93
C ASP A 3 -13.43 28.23 -13.24
N VAL A 4 -12.53 27.97 -12.29
CA VAL A 4 -12.63 26.82 -11.39
C VAL A 4 -13.95 27.00 -10.63
N GLY A 5 -14.94 26.18 -10.93
CA GLY A 5 -16.32 26.30 -10.44
C GLY A 5 -16.51 26.03 -8.94
N LYS A 6 -15.63 26.53 -8.07
CA LYS A 6 -15.72 26.39 -6.62
C LYS A 6 -15.27 27.67 -5.91
N LYS A 7 -16.16 28.23 -5.07
CA LYS A 7 -15.89 29.42 -4.23
C LYS A 7 -14.80 29.13 -3.18
N GLY A 8 -13.72 29.93 -3.17
CA GLY A 8 -12.67 29.94 -2.14
C GLY A 8 -11.27 29.65 -2.69
N ALA A 9 -10.25 29.65 -1.81
CA ALA A 9 -8.82 29.58 -2.16
C ALA A 9 -8.34 28.24 -2.79
N GLY A 10 -9.23 27.39 -3.30
CA GLY A 10 -8.91 26.23 -4.16
C GLY A 10 -8.05 25.11 -3.55
N VAL A 11 -7.52 25.28 -2.33
CA VAL A 11 -6.54 24.39 -1.72
C VAL A 11 -7.16 23.73 -0.48
N LEU A 12 -7.18 22.40 -0.47
CA LEU A 12 -7.50 21.54 0.68
C LEU A 12 -8.97 21.52 1.18
N ARG A 13 -9.96 21.90 0.37
CA ARG A 13 -11.39 21.75 0.76
C ARG A 13 -12.06 20.46 0.29
N ASP A 14 -11.53 19.82 -0.75
CA ASP A 14 -12.06 18.53 -1.23
C ASP A 14 -11.38 17.39 -0.48
N LYS A 15 -12.16 16.58 0.24
CA LYS A 15 -11.67 15.34 0.84
C LYS A 15 -11.35 14.37 -0.30
N PRO A 16 -10.08 14.00 -0.53
CA PRO A 16 -9.76 13.08 -1.59
C PRO A 16 -10.35 11.70 -1.25
N ASN A 17 -11.01 11.07 -2.22
CA ASN A 17 -11.54 9.72 -2.08
C ASN A 17 -10.40 8.69 -2.26
N ILE A 18 -9.50 8.63 -1.27
CA ILE A 18 -8.34 7.74 -1.29
C ILE A 18 -8.77 6.37 -0.77
N LYS A 19 -8.59 5.33 -1.59
CA LYS A 19 -8.71 3.94 -1.17
C LYS A 19 -7.30 3.37 -1.01
N TRP A 20 -6.99 2.86 0.18
CA TRP A 20 -5.68 2.30 0.53
C TRP A 20 -5.56 0.79 0.31
N ASN A 21 -6.60 0.17 -0.25
CA ASN A 21 -6.68 -1.27 -0.45
C ASN A 21 -5.69 -1.75 -1.52
N LYS A 22 -6.05 -1.60 -2.80
CA LYS A 22 -5.19 -1.95 -3.93
C LYS A 22 -4.64 -0.68 -4.54
N ASP A 23 -3.32 -0.58 -4.60
CA ASP A 23 -2.66 0.56 -5.19
C ASP A 23 -2.43 0.34 -6.71
N ARG A 24 -2.04 1.40 -7.43
CA ARG A 24 -1.86 1.40 -8.88
C ARG A 24 -0.65 0.57 -9.29
N GLY A 25 -0.69 -0.07 -10.46
CA GLY A 25 0.44 -0.86 -10.95
C GLY A 25 0.51 -2.27 -10.36
N LYS A 26 1.65 -2.93 -10.55
CA LYS A 26 1.87 -4.33 -10.19
C LYS A 26 3.19 -4.50 -9.46
N ASP A 27 3.21 -5.43 -8.52
CA ASP A 27 4.43 -5.90 -7.90
C ASP A 27 5.25 -6.72 -8.92
N THR A 28 6.56 -6.57 -8.87
CA THR A 28 7.50 -7.38 -9.66
C THR A 28 7.64 -8.78 -9.08
N GLU A 29 8.08 -9.75 -9.86
CA GLU A 29 8.26 -11.15 -9.42
C GLU A 29 9.17 -11.30 -8.19
N ASN A 30 10.14 -10.39 -8.02
CA ASN A 30 11.03 -10.37 -6.85
C ASN A 30 10.40 -9.73 -5.61
N SER A 31 9.17 -9.23 -5.68
CA SER A 31 8.49 -8.66 -4.51
C SER A 31 8.16 -9.78 -3.51
N PRO A 32 8.37 -9.56 -2.20
CA PRO A 32 8.01 -10.53 -1.18
C PRO A 32 6.52 -10.90 -1.19
N TRP A 33 5.66 -10.03 -1.75
CA TRP A 33 4.21 -10.23 -1.81
C TRP A 33 3.72 -10.76 -3.16
N TYR A 34 4.59 -10.89 -4.16
CA TYR A 34 4.19 -11.26 -5.53
C TYR A 34 3.42 -12.58 -5.56
N HIS A 35 3.95 -13.60 -4.90
CA HIS A 35 3.35 -14.93 -4.85
C HIS A 35 2.05 -14.97 -4.02
N LEU A 36 1.88 -14.05 -3.07
CA LEU A 36 0.70 -13.99 -2.22
C LEU A 36 -0.48 -13.30 -2.92
N PHE A 37 -0.21 -12.29 -3.76
CA PHE A 37 -1.24 -11.50 -4.43
C PHE A 37 -1.22 -11.59 -5.96
N GLY A 38 -0.43 -12.52 -6.53
CA GLY A 38 -0.34 -12.70 -7.98
C GLY A 38 0.16 -11.46 -8.72
N GLY A 39 1.03 -10.67 -8.08
CA GLY A 39 1.54 -9.40 -8.61
C GLY A 39 0.62 -8.20 -8.39
N ASP A 40 -0.49 -8.32 -7.67
CA ASP A 40 -1.26 -7.16 -7.23
C ASP A 40 -0.54 -6.42 -6.10
N ARG A 41 -0.43 -5.09 -6.23
CA ARG A 41 0.16 -4.22 -5.20
C ARG A 41 -0.88 -3.85 -4.15
N ILE A 42 -0.87 -4.56 -3.03
CA ILE A 42 -1.83 -4.40 -1.94
C ILE A 42 -1.20 -3.60 -0.81
N ASN A 43 -1.68 -2.36 -0.60
CA ASN A 43 -1.15 -1.47 0.44
C ASN A 43 -1.77 -1.76 1.82
N ASP A 44 -3.00 -2.28 1.86
CA ASP A 44 -3.68 -2.62 3.12
C ASP A 44 -3.26 -3.97 3.72
N HIS A 45 -2.19 -4.58 3.20
CA HIS A 45 -1.65 -5.81 3.75
C HIS A 45 -0.64 -5.52 4.87
N HIS A 46 -0.94 -6.00 6.07
CA HIS A 46 -0.12 -5.77 7.27
C HIS A 46 0.16 -7.07 7.99
N LEU A 47 1.44 -7.31 8.28
CA LEU A 47 1.86 -8.42 9.14
C LEU A 47 1.56 -8.11 10.61
N THR A 48 1.06 -9.11 11.32
CA THR A 48 0.91 -9.11 12.77
C THR A 48 2.28 -9.09 13.47
N LEU A 49 2.28 -8.73 14.76
CA LEU A 49 3.50 -8.77 15.56
C LEU A 49 4.06 -10.18 15.70
N GLU A 50 3.21 -11.19 15.76
CA GLU A 50 3.60 -12.60 15.89
C GLU A 50 4.32 -13.09 14.64
N GLU A 51 3.77 -12.80 13.46
CA GLU A 51 4.41 -13.14 12.17
C GLU A 51 5.80 -12.51 12.04
N LYS A 52 5.93 -11.23 12.43
CA LYS A 52 7.22 -10.53 12.40
C LYS A 52 8.25 -11.15 13.36
N LYS A 53 7.82 -11.56 14.56
CA LYS A 53 8.70 -12.20 15.53
C LYS A 53 9.16 -13.57 15.02
N LYS A 54 8.22 -14.37 14.50
CA LYS A 54 8.51 -15.69 13.94
C LYS A 54 9.47 -15.60 12.75
N ALA A 55 9.23 -14.69 11.81
CA ALA A 55 10.12 -14.50 10.65
C ALA A 55 11.58 -14.22 11.08
N ARG A 56 11.78 -13.39 12.10
CA ARG A 56 13.10 -13.09 12.66
C ARG A 56 13.72 -14.28 13.38
N GLU A 57 12.94 -15.06 14.13
CA GLU A 57 13.45 -16.29 14.76
C GLU A 57 13.87 -17.32 13.72
N ASP A 58 13.11 -17.45 12.63
CA ASP A 58 13.42 -18.39 11.57
C ASP A 58 14.68 -17.94 10.81
N GLU A 59 14.86 -16.64 10.52
CA GLU A 59 16.11 -16.10 9.94
C GLU A 59 17.35 -16.46 10.78
N VAL A 60 17.25 -16.36 12.12
CA VAL A 60 18.35 -16.68 13.04
C VAL A 60 18.65 -18.19 13.06
N LYS A 61 17.66 -19.07 12.86
CA LYS A 61 17.86 -20.53 12.84
C LYS A 61 18.58 -21.02 11.58
N PHE A 62 18.59 -20.24 10.50
CA PHE A 62 19.23 -20.57 9.24
C PHE A 62 20.56 -19.82 9.02
N SER A 63 21.00 -19.02 10.00
CA SER A 63 22.33 -18.36 10.04
C SER A 63 23.31 -19.14 10.90
#